data_AF-A0A2I3MXB3-F1
#
_entry.id   AF-A0A2I3MXB3-F1
#
_cell.length_a   1.000
_cell.length_b   1.000
_cell.length_c   1.000
_cell.angle_alpha   90.00
_cell.angle_beta   90.00
_cell.angle_gamma   90.00
#
_symmetry.space_group_name_H-M   'P 1'
#
loop_
_entity.id
_entity.type
_entity.pdbx_description
1 polymer ?
#
loop_
_entity_poly.entity_id
_entity_poly.type
_entity_poly.pdbx_seq_one_letter_code
_entity_poly.pdbx_strand_id
1 'polypeptide(L)'
;MPRPSCPAPSGRARPRGLSALRARAPSWLRIVREADSWAARVTFKTASRMEHYRKAGSVELPAPSPMPQLPPDTLEMRVRDGSKIRNLLGLALGRLEGGSARHVVFSGSGRAAGKAVSCAEIVKRRVPGLHQLTKLRFLQTEDSWVPASPDTGLDPLTVRRHVPAVWVLLSRDPLDPNECGYQPPGAPPGLGSMPSSSCGPRSRRRARDTRS
;
A
#
# COMPACT_ATOMS: atom_id res chain seq x y z
N MET A 1 58.18 22.80 53.05
CA MET A 1 58.87 22.30 51.85
C MET A 1 59.32 20.89 52.17
N PRO A 2 58.61 19.86 51.67
CA PRO A 2 58.92 19.28 50.35
C PRO A 2 57.66 18.98 49.51
N ARG A 3 57.86 18.79 48.20
CA ARG A 3 56.82 18.49 47.19
C ARG A 3 56.33 17.04 47.30
N PRO A 4 55.03 16.73 47.07
CA PRO A 4 54.57 15.35 46.95
C PRO A 4 54.76 14.82 45.52
N SER A 5 55.29 13.60 45.44
CA SER A 5 55.45 12.78 44.24
C SER A 5 54.14 12.05 43.89
N CYS A 6 53.74 12.11 42.62
CA CYS A 6 52.59 11.37 42.08
C CYS A 6 52.91 9.87 41.94
N PRO A 7 51.96 8.96 42.24
CA PRO A 7 52.03 7.58 41.79
C PRO A 7 51.30 7.38 40.45
N ALA A 8 51.87 6.54 39.57
CA ALA A 8 51.27 6.07 38.34
C ALA A 8 50.24 4.94 38.61
N PRO A 9 49.12 4.85 37.87
CA PRO A 9 48.24 3.69 37.91
C PRO A 9 48.58 2.70 36.78
N SER A 10 49.07 1.51 37.13
CA SER A 10 49.15 0.36 36.21
C SER A 10 48.31 -0.79 36.76
N GLY A 11 47.33 -1.25 35.97
CA GLY A 11 46.50 -2.40 36.34
C GLY A 11 45.09 -2.36 35.75
N ARG A 12 44.97 -2.29 34.41
CA ARG A 12 43.67 -2.48 33.75
C ARG A 12 43.21 -3.92 33.90
N ALA A 13 42.14 -4.13 34.66
CA ALA A 13 41.35 -5.34 34.64
C ALA A 13 40.75 -5.55 33.25
N ARG A 14 40.91 -6.76 32.68
CA ARG A 14 40.23 -7.20 31.46
C ARG A 14 38.78 -7.55 31.81
N PRO A 15 37.75 -6.98 31.14
CA PRO A 15 36.42 -7.55 31.23
C PRO A 15 36.35 -8.80 30.34
N ARG A 16 36.10 -9.94 31.00
CA ARG A 16 35.60 -11.17 30.37
C ARG A 16 34.15 -10.95 29.94
N GLY A 17 33.79 -11.43 28.75
CA GLY A 17 32.39 -11.68 28.39
C GLY A 17 31.77 -10.70 27.40
N LEU A 18 32.31 -10.61 26.18
CA LEU A 18 31.49 -10.21 25.02
C LEU A 18 30.59 -11.40 24.66
N SER A 19 29.46 -11.51 25.36
CA SER A 19 28.33 -12.25 24.83
C SER A 19 27.90 -11.53 23.56
N ALA A 20 28.05 -12.21 22.43
CA ALA A 20 27.58 -11.73 21.14
C ALA A 20 26.06 -11.49 21.24
N LEU A 21 25.65 -10.24 21.41
CA LEU A 21 24.30 -9.82 21.07
C LEU A 21 24.13 -10.13 19.59
N ARG A 22 23.49 -11.27 19.30
CA ARG A 22 22.84 -11.48 18.00
C ARG A 22 21.90 -10.28 17.81
N ALA A 23 22.33 -9.34 16.98
CA ALA A 23 21.47 -8.27 16.50
C ALA A 23 20.25 -8.93 15.85
N ARG A 24 19.13 -8.97 16.58
CA ARG A 24 17.85 -9.40 16.04
C ARG A 24 17.56 -8.45 14.88
N ALA A 25 17.43 -9.01 13.68
CA ALA A 25 17.07 -8.23 12.49
C ALA A 25 15.89 -7.30 12.84
N PRO A 26 15.99 -6.00 12.54
CA PRO A 26 14.97 -5.05 12.97
C PRO A 26 13.60 -5.40 12.37
N SER A 27 12.56 -5.28 13.20
CA SER A 27 11.17 -5.71 12.95
C SER A 27 10.63 -5.33 11.56
N TRP A 28 11.12 -4.24 10.97
CA TRP A 28 10.77 -3.78 9.63
C TRP A 28 11.10 -4.78 8.50
N LEU A 29 12.18 -5.57 8.60
CA LEU A 29 12.50 -6.60 7.59
C LEU A 29 11.44 -7.69 7.54
N ARG A 30 10.87 -8.03 8.71
CA ARG A 30 9.81 -9.02 8.81
C ARG A 30 8.52 -8.47 8.21
N ILE A 31 8.14 -7.24 8.55
CA ILE A 31 6.92 -6.59 8.05
C ILE A 31 7.00 -6.33 6.54
N VAL A 32 8.16 -5.91 6.00
CA VAL A 32 8.34 -5.74 4.55
C VAL A 32 8.28 -7.10 3.83
N ARG A 33 8.91 -8.14 4.38
CA ARG A 33 8.80 -9.51 3.84
C ARG A 33 7.39 -10.06 3.92
N GLU A 34 6.63 -9.70 4.96
CA GLU A 34 5.26 -10.11 5.17
C GLU A 34 4.31 -9.36 4.21
N ALA A 35 4.55 -8.06 3.98
CA ALA A 35 3.90 -7.25 2.95
C ALA A 35 4.20 -7.75 1.53
N ASP A 36 5.46 -8.11 1.25
CA ASP A 36 5.84 -8.78 -0.01
C ASP A 36 5.15 -10.16 -0.13
N SER A 37 4.98 -10.91 0.97
CA SER A 37 4.24 -12.18 0.98
C SER A 37 2.74 -12.01 0.81
N TRP A 38 2.17 -10.91 1.31
CA TRP A 38 0.76 -10.54 1.13
C TRP A 38 0.52 -10.08 -0.32
N ALA A 39 1.42 -9.26 -0.87
CA ALA A 39 1.41 -8.86 -2.27
C ALA A 39 1.57 -10.08 -3.21
N ALA A 40 2.38 -11.07 -2.83
CA ALA A 40 2.51 -12.33 -3.55
C ALA A 40 1.22 -13.18 -3.51
N ARG A 41 0.49 -13.19 -2.38
CA ARG A 41 -0.78 -13.93 -2.21
C ARG A 41 -1.98 -13.26 -2.89
N VAL A 42 -1.98 -11.94 -3.03
CA VAL A 42 -2.99 -11.16 -3.79
C VAL A 42 -2.40 -10.77 -5.15
N THR A 43 -1.74 -11.70 -5.84
CA THR A 43 -1.30 -11.47 -7.22
C THR A 43 -2.49 -11.63 -8.15
N PHE A 44 -3.02 -10.51 -8.64
CA PHE A 44 -3.85 -10.51 -9.83
C PHE A 44 -2.97 -10.95 -11.02
N LYS A 45 -2.97 -12.26 -11.30
CA LYS A 45 -2.26 -12.84 -12.43
C LYS A 45 -3.04 -12.57 -13.71
N THR A 46 -2.92 -11.36 -14.23
CA THR A 46 -3.43 -11.03 -15.57
C THR A 46 -2.28 -11.16 -16.57
N ALA A 47 -2.02 -12.41 -16.98
CA ALA A 47 -1.16 -12.67 -18.13
C ALA A 47 -2.07 -13.09 -19.30
N SER A 48 -2.47 -12.14 -20.15
CA SER A 48 -3.01 -12.48 -21.46
C SER A 48 -1.82 -12.87 -22.34
N ARG A 49 -1.56 -14.17 -22.46
CA ARG A 49 -0.59 -14.67 -23.45
C ARG A 49 -1.22 -14.52 -24.83
N MET A 50 -0.66 -13.67 -25.69
CA MET A 50 -1.01 -13.62 -27.11
C MET A 50 0.11 -14.26 -27.91
N GLU A 51 -0.23 -15.20 -28.79
CA GLU A 51 0.75 -16.09 -29.43
C GLU A 51 1.51 -15.42 -30.58
N HIS A 52 0.92 -14.39 -31.21
CA HIS A 52 1.53 -13.64 -32.32
C HIS A 52 1.86 -12.19 -31.98
N TYR A 53 1.64 -11.77 -30.73
CA TYR A 53 1.79 -10.38 -30.33
C TYR A 53 2.67 -10.24 -29.09
N ARG A 54 3.64 -9.34 -29.16
CA ARG A 54 4.45 -8.91 -28.02
C ARG A 54 3.91 -7.59 -27.49
N LYS A 55 3.79 -7.49 -26.18
CA LYS A 55 3.42 -6.24 -25.51
C LYS A 55 4.53 -5.19 -25.68
N ALA A 56 4.19 -4.06 -26.28
CA ALA A 56 5.08 -2.91 -26.45
C ALA A 56 5.01 -1.94 -25.28
N GLY A 57 3.82 -1.75 -24.69
CA GLY A 57 3.65 -0.80 -23.59
C GLY A 57 2.31 -0.92 -22.87
N SER A 58 2.20 -0.18 -21.77
CA SER A 58 0.95 0.04 -21.02
C SER A 58 0.86 1.49 -20.59
N VAL A 59 -0.24 2.15 -20.91
CA VAL A 59 -0.55 3.50 -20.45
C VAL A 59 -1.85 3.45 -19.64
N GLU A 60 -1.79 3.93 -18.39
CA GLU A 60 -2.98 4.11 -17.57
C GLU A 60 -3.65 5.43 -17.98
N LEU A 61 -4.93 5.39 -18.31
CA LEU A 61 -5.67 6.60 -18.68
C LEU A 61 -5.89 7.49 -17.45
N PRO A 62 -5.87 8.83 -17.62
CA PRO A 62 -6.18 9.75 -16.54
C PRO A 62 -7.57 9.48 -15.97
N ALA A 63 -7.68 9.37 -14.64
CA ALA A 63 -8.95 9.24 -13.95
C ALA A 63 -8.94 10.18 -12.74
N PRO A 64 -10.07 10.84 -12.43
CA PRO A 64 -10.17 11.68 -11.23
C PRO A 64 -9.99 10.83 -9.98
N SER A 65 -9.36 11.40 -8.95
CA SER A 65 -9.26 10.75 -7.64
C SER A 65 -10.66 10.47 -7.08
N PRO A 66 -10.93 9.29 -6.51
CA PRO A 66 -12.20 9.00 -5.84
C PRO A 66 -12.28 9.65 -4.45
N MET A 67 -11.19 10.23 -3.96
CA MET A 67 -11.14 10.85 -2.64
C MET A 67 -12.03 12.09 -2.58
N PRO A 68 -12.57 12.43 -1.40
CA PRO A 68 -13.27 13.69 -1.21
C PRO A 68 -12.35 14.87 -1.55
N GLN A 69 -12.91 16.07 -1.67
CA GLN A 69 -12.09 17.27 -1.83
C GLN A 69 -11.22 17.44 -0.58
N LEU A 70 -9.95 17.08 -0.71
CA LEU A 70 -8.97 17.17 0.36
C LEU A 70 -8.25 18.52 0.28
N PRO A 71 -7.74 19.05 1.41
CA PRO A 71 -7.04 20.32 1.38
C PRO A 71 -5.70 20.18 0.61
N PRO A 72 -5.17 21.28 0.06
CA PRO A 72 -4.01 21.26 -0.83
C PRO A 72 -2.69 20.85 -0.14
N ASP A 73 -2.66 20.81 1.20
CA ASP A 73 -1.54 20.30 2.00
C ASP A 73 -1.46 18.77 2.06
N THR A 74 -2.46 18.08 1.48
CA THR A 74 -2.55 16.62 1.46
C THR A 74 -1.41 16.00 0.68
N LEU A 75 -0.71 15.06 1.30
CA LEU A 75 0.34 14.30 0.66
C LEU A 75 -0.25 13.17 -0.19
N GLU A 76 -0.27 13.32 -1.51
CA GLU A 76 -0.67 12.24 -2.42
C GLU A 76 0.53 11.39 -2.87
N MET A 77 0.47 10.10 -2.59
CA MET A 77 1.54 9.14 -2.85
C MET A 77 1.06 8.05 -3.80
N ARG A 78 1.49 8.15 -5.06
CA ARG A 78 1.20 7.13 -6.08
C ARG A 78 2.22 6.00 -6.03
N VAL A 79 1.76 4.84 -5.60
CA VAL A 79 2.53 3.61 -5.47
C VAL A 79 2.53 2.87 -6.80
N ARG A 80 3.72 2.57 -7.30
CA ARG A 80 3.96 1.83 -8.55
C ARG A 80 4.79 0.58 -8.26
N ASP A 81 4.90 -0.30 -9.25
CA ASP A 81 5.70 -1.53 -9.15
C ASP A 81 7.16 -1.23 -8.79
N GLY A 82 7.76 -0.18 -9.38
CA GLY A 82 9.12 0.26 -9.09
C GLY A 82 9.31 1.09 -7.81
N SER A 83 8.23 1.53 -7.15
CA SER A 83 8.32 2.38 -5.97
C SER A 83 9.00 1.67 -4.80
N LYS A 84 9.98 2.35 -4.20
CA LYS A 84 10.70 1.88 -3.02
C LYS A 84 9.91 2.21 -1.76
N ILE A 85 9.40 1.17 -1.08
CA ILE A 85 8.56 1.31 0.12
C ILE A 85 9.22 2.20 1.17
N ARG A 86 10.53 2.05 1.40
CA ARG A 86 11.26 2.87 2.38
C ARG A 86 11.17 4.37 2.10
N ASN A 87 11.26 4.78 0.83
CA ASN A 87 11.20 6.19 0.45
C ASN A 87 9.78 6.73 0.66
N LEU A 88 8.78 5.94 0.27
CA LEU A 88 7.37 6.30 0.47
C LEU A 88 7.05 6.48 1.97
N LEU A 89 7.45 5.51 2.79
CA LEU A 89 7.23 5.57 4.22
C LEU A 89 8.02 6.71 4.87
N GLY A 90 9.28 6.90 4.52
CA GLY A 90 10.11 7.98 5.06
C GLY A 90 9.49 9.36 4.82
N LEU A 91 8.97 9.59 3.61
CA LEU A 91 8.27 10.84 3.28
C LEU A 91 6.94 10.96 4.04
N ALA A 92 6.09 9.92 4.01
CA ALA A 92 4.78 9.94 4.66
C ALA A 92 4.90 10.20 6.17
N LEU A 93 5.79 9.47 6.83
CA LEU A 93 6.01 9.55 8.26
C LEU A 93 6.65 10.87 8.63
N GLY A 94 7.66 11.34 7.87
CA GLY A 94 8.25 12.66 8.11
C GLY A 94 7.23 13.79 8.05
N ARG A 95 6.27 13.73 7.11
CA ARG A 95 5.21 14.75 6.98
C ARG A 95 4.15 14.65 8.07
N LEU A 96 3.67 13.44 8.36
CA LEU A 96 2.66 13.20 9.39
C LEU A 96 3.22 13.42 10.80
N GLU A 97 4.31 12.76 11.17
CA GLU A 97 4.95 12.88 12.50
C GLU A 97 5.40 14.33 12.74
N GLY A 98 5.98 14.98 11.73
CA GLY A 98 6.39 16.39 11.79
C GLY A 98 5.25 17.41 11.75
N GLY A 99 3.98 16.97 11.61
CA GLY A 99 2.79 17.83 11.64
C GLY A 99 2.61 18.74 10.41
N SER A 100 3.45 18.60 9.39
CA SER A 100 3.39 19.40 8.15
C SER A 100 2.33 18.92 7.16
N ALA A 101 1.79 17.71 7.35
CA ALA A 101 0.61 17.23 6.65
C ALA A 101 -0.36 16.63 7.67
N ARG A 102 -1.65 16.94 7.52
CA ARG A 102 -2.74 16.32 8.28
C ARG A 102 -3.30 15.05 7.62
N HIS A 103 -3.08 14.94 6.31
CA HIS A 103 -3.66 13.92 5.44
C HIS A 103 -2.58 13.30 4.55
N VAL A 104 -2.66 11.98 4.33
CA VAL A 104 -1.87 11.27 3.30
C VAL A 104 -2.76 10.31 2.54
N VAL A 105 -2.59 10.26 1.22
CA VAL A 105 -3.30 9.33 0.34
C VAL A 105 -2.31 8.39 -0.30
N PHE A 106 -2.45 7.09 -0.09
CA PHE A 106 -1.74 6.06 -0.84
C PHE A 106 -2.64 5.53 -1.95
N SER A 107 -2.21 5.68 -3.21
CA SER A 107 -2.91 5.11 -4.37
C SER A 107 -2.07 4.05 -5.05
N GLY A 108 -2.68 2.96 -5.50
CA GLY A 108 -1.98 1.91 -6.24
C GLY A 108 -2.93 1.09 -7.11
N SER A 109 -2.47 0.73 -8.31
CA SER A 109 -3.22 -0.06 -9.29
C SER A 109 -2.55 -1.39 -9.60
N GLY A 110 -3.34 -2.41 -9.90
CA GLY A 110 -2.87 -3.75 -10.27
C GLY A 110 -1.92 -4.34 -9.23
N ARG A 111 -0.70 -4.67 -9.65
CA ARG A 111 0.33 -5.26 -8.77
C ARG A 111 0.80 -4.31 -7.66
N ALA A 112 0.63 -3.01 -7.81
CA ALA A 112 1.01 -2.03 -6.81
C ALA A 112 -0.08 -1.80 -5.75
N ALA A 113 -1.31 -2.29 -5.95
CA ALA A 113 -2.42 -2.09 -5.01
C ALA A 113 -2.10 -2.66 -3.62
N GLY A 114 -1.58 -3.89 -3.54
CA GLY A 114 -1.17 -4.49 -2.27
C GLY A 114 -0.06 -3.72 -1.56
N LYS A 115 0.86 -3.12 -2.32
CA LYS A 115 1.93 -2.27 -1.79
C LYS A 115 1.36 -0.97 -1.19
N ALA A 116 0.36 -0.36 -1.83
CA ALA A 116 -0.30 0.83 -1.31
C ALA A 116 -1.00 0.58 0.04
N VAL A 117 -1.75 -0.52 0.14
CA VAL A 117 -2.37 -0.95 1.40
C VAL A 117 -1.31 -1.20 2.47
N SER A 118 -0.24 -1.92 2.13
CA SER A 118 0.86 -2.21 3.06
C SER A 118 1.52 -0.93 3.59
N CYS A 119 1.73 0.08 2.74
CA CYS A 119 2.25 1.37 3.18
C CYS A 119 1.32 2.03 4.20
N ALA A 120 0.01 2.04 3.95
CA ALA A 120 -0.97 2.61 4.87
C ALA A 120 -0.97 1.88 6.23
N GLU A 121 -0.94 0.54 6.22
CA GLU A 121 -0.88 -0.26 7.45
C GLU A 121 0.37 0.02 8.28
N ILE A 122 1.52 0.21 7.64
CA ILE A 122 2.77 0.54 8.34
C ILE A 122 2.68 1.94 8.96
N VAL A 123 2.12 2.91 8.23
CA VAL A 123 1.94 4.28 8.74
C VAL A 123 1.02 4.29 9.96
N LYS A 124 -0.13 3.60 9.93
CA LYS A 124 -1.05 3.51 11.07
C LYS A 124 -0.43 2.89 12.31
N ARG A 125 0.50 1.93 12.15
CA ARG A 125 1.23 1.33 13.29
C ARG A 125 2.20 2.32 13.95
N ARG A 126 2.71 3.30 13.21
CA ARG A 126 3.66 4.29 13.71
C ARG A 126 2.98 5.55 14.22
N VAL A 127 1.91 5.97 13.57
CA VAL A 127 1.13 7.15 13.93
C VAL A 127 -0.26 6.67 14.36
N PRO A 128 -0.48 6.46 15.67
CA PRO A 128 -1.80 6.09 16.18
C PRO A 128 -2.78 7.26 16.03
N GLY A 129 -4.08 6.98 16.13
CA GLY A 129 -5.11 8.02 16.06
C GLY A 129 -5.51 8.42 14.63
N LEU A 130 -5.03 7.71 13.60
CA LEU A 130 -5.40 8.01 12.21
C LEU A 130 -6.75 7.39 11.83
N HIS A 131 -7.64 8.23 11.31
CA HIS A 131 -8.85 7.83 10.60
C HIS A 131 -8.45 7.30 9.22
N GLN A 132 -9.10 6.23 8.77
CA GLN A 132 -8.87 5.67 7.44
C GLN A 132 -10.14 5.72 6.59
N LEU A 133 -9.99 6.07 5.32
CA LEU A 133 -11.02 5.92 4.30
C LEU A 133 -10.43 5.19 3.11
N THR A 134 -11.04 4.06 2.72
CA THR A 134 -10.56 3.22 1.62
C THR A 134 -11.57 3.20 0.48
N LYS A 135 -11.14 3.58 -0.71
CA LYS A 135 -11.96 3.54 -1.93
C LYS A 135 -11.33 2.64 -2.98
N LEU A 136 -12.18 1.88 -3.67
CA LEU A 136 -11.79 0.99 -4.76
C LEU A 136 -12.41 1.48 -6.06
N ARG A 137 -11.64 1.43 -7.16
CA ARG A 137 -12.12 1.76 -8.51
C ARG A 137 -11.37 0.96 -9.55
N PHE A 138 -12.00 0.72 -10.69
CA PHE A 138 -11.30 0.21 -11.87
C PHE A 138 -10.75 1.38 -12.69
N LEU A 139 -9.45 1.35 -12.97
CA LEU A 139 -8.79 2.26 -13.89
C LEU A 139 -8.67 1.63 -15.26
N GLN A 140 -8.86 2.41 -16.31
CA GLN A 140 -8.69 1.93 -17.67
C GLN A 140 -7.20 2.01 -18.07
N THR A 141 -6.66 0.93 -18.58
CA THR A 141 -5.30 0.86 -19.11
C THR A 141 -5.36 0.46 -20.57
N GLU A 142 -4.60 1.17 -21.40
CA GLU A 142 -4.37 0.84 -22.80
C GLU A 142 -3.02 0.13 -22.93
N ASP A 143 -3.06 -1.09 -23.45
CA ASP A 143 -1.87 -1.86 -23.78
C ASP A 143 -1.63 -1.81 -25.29
N SER A 144 -0.45 -1.36 -25.68
CA SER A 144 -0.01 -1.46 -27.07
C SER A 144 0.69 -2.80 -27.30
N TRP A 145 0.31 -3.48 -28.38
CA TRP A 145 0.83 -4.77 -28.79
C TRP A 145 1.33 -4.66 -30.22
N VAL A 146 2.54 -5.15 -30.45
CA VAL A 146 3.16 -5.22 -31.78
C VAL A 146 3.26 -6.68 -32.22
N PRO A 147 3.13 -6.97 -33.52
CA PRO A 147 3.39 -8.30 -34.06
C PRO A 147 4.75 -8.82 -33.60
N ALA A 148 4.81 -10.08 -33.19
CA ALA A 148 6.06 -10.70 -32.76
C ALA A 148 7.05 -10.89 -33.92
N SER A 149 6.54 -11.08 -35.13
CA SER A 149 7.28 -11.21 -36.38
C SER A 149 6.73 -10.21 -37.41
N PRO A 150 7.60 -9.38 -38.03
CA PRO A 150 7.17 -8.40 -39.03
C PRO A 150 6.65 -9.05 -40.32
N ASP A 151 7.07 -10.28 -40.63
CA ASP A 151 6.74 -10.99 -41.87
C ASP A 151 5.34 -11.63 -41.88
N THR A 152 4.63 -11.58 -40.74
CA THR A 152 3.29 -12.18 -40.61
C THR A 152 2.20 -11.30 -41.21
N GLY A 153 2.51 -10.07 -41.61
CA GLY A 153 1.54 -9.12 -42.18
C GLY A 153 0.43 -8.72 -41.21
N LEU A 154 0.71 -8.76 -39.90
CA LEU A 154 -0.25 -8.40 -38.85
C LEU A 154 -0.15 -6.92 -38.48
N ASP A 155 -1.28 -6.31 -38.15
CA ASP A 155 -1.34 -4.92 -37.70
C ASP A 155 -1.10 -4.79 -36.18
N PRO A 156 -0.52 -3.67 -35.71
CA PRO A 156 -0.45 -3.32 -34.28
C PRO A 156 -1.84 -3.26 -33.64
N LEU A 157 -1.93 -3.68 -32.38
CA LEU A 157 -3.18 -3.75 -31.63
C LEU A 157 -3.12 -2.91 -30.35
N THR A 158 -4.20 -2.19 -30.07
CA THR A 158 -4.41 -1.52 -28.78
C THR A 158 -5.53 -2.20 -28.01
N VAL A 159 -5.21 -2.76 -26.84
CA VAL A 159 -6.18 -3.45 -25.99
C VAL A 159 -6.48 -2.61 -24.76
N ARG A 160 -7.76 -2.33 -24.53
CA ARG A 160 -8.26 -1.69 -23.30
C ARG A 160 -8.58 -2.74 -22.26
N ARG A 161 -8.11 -2.53 -21.04
CA ARG A 161 -8.45 -3.38 -19.88
C ARG A 161 -8.79 -2.54 -18.65
N HIS A 162 -9.60 -3.11 -17.78
CA HIS A 162 -9.91 -2.54 -16.47
C HIS A 162 -8.97 -3.14 -15.42
N VAL A 163 -8.21 -2.27 -14.73
CA VAL A 163 -7.25 -2.64 -13.69
C VAL A 163 -7.81 -2.19 -12.34
N PRO A 164 -7.97 -3.08 -11.35
CA PRO A 164 -8.41 -2.67 -10.02
C PRO A 164 -7.36 -1.75 -9.38
N ALA A 165 -7.84 -0.72 -8.71
CA ALA A 165 -7.03 0.26 -8.00
C ALA A 165 -7.65 0.59 -6.65
N VAL A 166 -6.77 0.93 -5.71
CA VAL A 166 -7.11 1.27 -4.34
C VAL A 166 -6.55 2.64 -4.00
N TRP A 167 -7.32 3.39 -3.24
CA TRP A 167 -6.91 4.62 -2.59
C TRP A 167 -7.18 4.49 -1.10
N VAL A 168 -6.15 4.71 -0.29
CA VAL A 168 -6.25 4.70 1.17
C VAL A 168 -5.87 6.08 1.66
N LEU A 169 -6.85 6.82 2.16
CA LEU A 169 -6.66 8.08 2.87
C LEU A 169 -6.44 7.77 4.34
N LEU A 170 -5.39 8.36 4.91
CA LEU A 170 -5.17 8.43 6.35
C LEU A 170 -5.24 9.89 6.78
N SER A 171 -6.08 10.19 7.77
CA SER A 171 -6.29 11.53 8.30
C SER A 171 -6.11 11.58 9.81
N ARG A 172 -5.53 12.68 10.31
CA ARG A 172 -5.58 13.03 11.74
C ARG A 172 -6.91 13.67 12.15
N ASP A 173 -7.63 14.21 11.17
CA ASP A 173 -8.90 14.86 11.39
C ASP A 173 -10.04 13.85 11.23
N PRO A 174 -11.15 13.99 11.96
CA PRO A 174 -12.30 13.09 11.83
C PRO A 174 -12.84 13.10 10.40
N LEU A 175 -13.09 11.92 9.86
CA LEU A 175 -13.79 11.71 8.59
C LEU A 175 -15.24 11.29 8.87
N ASP A 176 -16.11 11.37 7.85
CA ASP A 176 -17.51 10.95 7.97
C ASP A 176 -17.61 9.46 8.32
N PRO A 177 -18.12 9.08 9.50
CA PRO A 177 -18.23 7.70 9.91
C PRO A 177 -19.21 6.88 9.06
N ASN A 178 -20.14 7.53 8.36
CA ASN A 178 -21.13 6.89 7.51
C ASN A 178 -20.61 6.60 6.10
N GLU A 179 -19.43 7.11 5.74
CA GLU A 179 -18.87 6.90 4.42
C GLU A 179 -18.42 5.44 4.24
N CYS A 180 -18.82 4.83 3.13
CA CYS A 180 -18.43 3.46 2.83
C CYS A 180 -16.90 3.34 2.72
N GLY A 181 -16.34 2.40 3.48
CA GLY A 181 -14.89 2.19 3.55
C GLY A 181 -14.18 3.02 4.61
N TYR A 182 -14.91 3.76 5.44
CA TYR A 182 -14.37 4.38 6.64
C TYR A 182 -13.98 3.32 7.69
N GLN A 183 -12.87 3.59 8.39
CA GLN A 183 -12.39 2.81 9.51
C GLN A 183 -11.89 3.77 10.62
N PRO A 184 -12.39 3.62 11.87
CA PRO A 184 -11.97 4.49 12.97
C PRO A 184 -10.54 4.17 13.44
N PRO A 185 -9.89 5.12 14.12
CA PRO A 185 -8.57 4.91 14.68
C PRO A 185 -8.54 3.73 15.67
N GLY A 186 -7.50 2.89 15.57
CA GLY A 186 -7.32 1.77 16.50
C GLY A 186 -8.18 0.53 16.22
N ALA A 187 -9.04 0.55 15.19
CA ALA A 187 -9.77 -0.66 14.80
C ALA A 187 -8.82 -1.76 14.31
N PRO A 188 -8.90 -2.99 14.87
CA PRO A 188 -8.09 -4.11 14.39
C PRO A 188 -8.48 -4.49 12.94
N PRO A 189 -7.52 -4.96 12.12
CA PRO A 189 -7.83 -5.41 10.76
C PRO A 189 -8.80 -6.59 10.81
N GLY A 190 -9.99 -6.41 10.24
CA GLY A 190 -11.02 -7.45 10.12
C GLY A 190 -12.29 -7.23 10.95
N LEU A 191 -12.35 -6.20 11.80
CA LEU A 191 -13.56 -5.84 12.55
C LEU A 191 -13.94 -4.38 12.30
N GLY A 192 -14.11 -4.01 11.03
CA GLY A 192 -14.89 -2.82 10.70
C GLY A 192 -16.33 -3.09 11.11
N SER A 193 -16.90 -2.26 11.97
CA SER A 193 -18.33 -2.30 12.30
C SER A 193 -19.11 -2.33 10.99
N MET A 194 -19.74 -3.46 10.67
CA MET A 194 -20.71 -3.52 9.58
C MET A 194 -21.81 -2.50 9.93
N PRO A 195 -21.99 -1.40 9.19
CA PRO A 195 -23.26 -0.71 9.30
C PRO A 195 -24.32 -1.69 8.79
N SER A 196 -25.19 -2.12 9.69
CA SER A 196 -26.41 -2.83 9.35
C SER A 196 -27.34 -1.87 8.61
N SER A 197 -27.12 -1.64 7.32
CA SER A 197 -28.09 -0.94 6.48
C SER A 197 -27.90 -1.22 4.99
N SER A 198 -28.71 -2.17 4.51
CA SER A 198 -29.42 -2.13 3.24
C SER A 198 -28.64 -1.68 1.99
N CYS A 199 -27.86 -2.60 1.42
CA CYS A 199 -27.88 -2.70 -0.04
C CYS A 199 -29.24 -3.28 -0.44
N GLY A 200 -29.95 -2.56 -1.32
CA GLY A 200 -31.39 -2.68 -1.60
C GLY A 200 -31.94 -4.08 -1.86
N PRO A 201 -33.29 -4.23 -1.89
CA PRO A 201 -33.93 -5.54 -1.98
C PRO A 201 -33.42 -6.30 -3.20
N ARG A 202 -32.64 -7.36 -2.96
CA ARG A 202 -32.41 -8.42 -3.95
C ARG A 202 -33.78 -8.95 -4.31
N SER A 203 -34.22 -8.71 -5.53
CA SER A 203 -35.35 -9.44 -6.10
C SER A 203 -35.01 -10.93 -6.01
N ARG A 204 -35.65 -11.63 -5.07
CA ARG A 204 -35.65 -13.08 -5.02
C ARG A 204 -36.20 -13.53 -6.37
N ARG A 205 -35.33 -14.06 -7.23
CA ARG A 205 -35.76 -14.89 -8.36
C ARG A 205 -36.68 -15.97 -7.76
N ARG A 206 -37.97 -15.90 -8.08
CA ARG A 206 -38.91 -16.99 -7.83
C ARG A 206 -38.32 -18.24 -8.47
N ALA A 207 -38.05 -19.25 -7.67
CA ALA A 207 -37.89 -20.60 -8.16
C ALA A 207 -39.19 -20.96 -8.89
N ARG A 208 -39.06 -21.38 -10.15
CA ARG A 208 -40.17 -21.90 -10.93
C ARG A 208 -40.36 -23.33 -10.45
N ASP A 209 -41.38 -23.54 -9.61
CA ASP A 209 -41.76 -24.88 -9.18
C ASP A 209 -42.13 -25.73 -10.41
N THR A 210 -41.52 -26.91 -10.45
CA THR A 210 -41.82 -27.98 -11.40
C THR A 210 -42.60 -29.06 -10.66
N ARG A 211 -43.88 -29.23 -11.02
CA ARG A 211 -44.80 -30.38 -10.82
C ARG A 211 -46.22 -29.88 -11.13
N SER A 212 -47.07 -30.53 -11.90
CA SER A 212 -47.17 -31.91 -12.40
C SER A 212 -47.82 -31.90 -13.78
#